data_AF-A0A1V5Z4D7-F1
#
_entry.id   AF-A0A1V5Z4D7-F1
#
_cell.length_a   1.000
_cell.length_b   1.000
_cell.length_c   1.000
_cell.angle_alpha   90.00
_cell.angle_beta   90.00
_cell.angle_gamma   90.00
#
_symmetry.space_group_name_H-M   'P 1'
#
loop_
_entity.id
_entity.type
_entity.pdbx_description
1 polymer ?
#
loop_
_entity_poly.entity_id
_entity_poly.type
_entity_poly.pdbx_seq_one_letter_code
_entity_poly.pdbx_strand_id
1 'polypeptide(L)'
;MKRADLESTYPARISRIALSQIGIGKDSSPPGTEPGYRAGDIIARDRGADAVQLLVLYYDPKTGEYGTDTIRRSFDGGWDRDGQDIPVLRSALERDYPYKVRNVDVSLVRIK
;
A
#
# COMPACT_ATOMS: atom_id res chain seq x y z
N MET A 1 35.69 -13.52 -33.92
CA MET A 1 35.15 -13.80 -32.58
C MET A 1 33.79 -14.44 -32.75
N LYS A 2 33.63 -15.72 -32.35
CA LYS A 2 32.40 -16.49 -32.60
C LYS A 2 31.46 -16.37 -31.40
N ARG A 3 30.15 -16.53 -31.63
CA ARG A 3 29.09 -16.42 -30.61
C ARG A 3 29.35 -17.30 -29.38
N ALA A 4 29.92 -18.48 -29.60
CA ALA A 4 30.29 -19.43 -28.55
C ALA A 4 31.35 -18.90 -27.58
N ASP A 5 32.26 -18.03 -28.03
CA ASP A 5 33.33 -17.47 -27.19
C ASP A 5 32.78 -16.43 -26.18
N LEU A 6 31.71 -15.72 -26.55
CA LEU A 6 31.03 -14.72 -25.71
C LEU A 6 30.27 -15.36 -24.54
N GLU A 7 29.58 -16.47 -24.79
CA GLU A 7 28.79 -17.19 -23.78
C GLU A 7 29.67 -17.94 -22.76
N SER A 8 30.88 -18.35 -23.16
CA SER A 8 31.88 -18.94 -22.25
C SER A 8 32.57 -17.91 -21.36
N THR A 9 32.77 -16.68 -21.85
CA THR A 9 33.56 -15.66 -21.16
C THR A 9 32.74 -14.92 -20.09
N TYR A 10 31.42 -14.83 -20.29
CA TYR A 10 30.50 -14.18 -19.36
C TYR A 10 29.36 -15.13 -19.02
N PRO A 11 29.54 -16.05 -18.04
CA PRO A 11 28.44 -16.83 -17.47
C PRO A 11 27.59 -15.92 -16.56
N ALA A 12 27.15 -14.77 -17.08
CA ALA A 12 26.16 -13.95 -16.44
C ALA A 12 24.85 -14.74 -16.54
N ARG A 13 24.47 -15.37 -15.43
CA ARG A 13 23.08 -15.77 -15.23
C ARG A 13 22.26 -14.49 -15.27
N ILE A 14 21.82 -14.11 -16.47
CA ILE A 14 20.80 -13.08 -16.65
C ILE A 14 19.53 -13.75 -16.14
N SER A 15 19.31 -13.66 -14.83
CA SER A 15 17.98 -13.85 -14.26
C SER A 15 17.08 -12.92 -15.07
N ARG A 16 16.20 -13.47 -15.92
CA ARG A 16 15.13 -12.68 -16.55
C ARG A 16 14.22 -12.24 -15.42
N ILE A 17 14.55 -11.14 -14.76
CA ILE A 17 13.61 -10.41 -13.95
C ILE A 17 12.69 -9.74 -14.97
N ALA A 18 11.40 -10.09 -14.95
CA ALA A 18 10.45 -9.37 -15.77
C ALA A 18 10.52 -7.89 -15.39
N LEU A 19 10.63 -6.98 -16.35
CA LEU A 19 10.66 -5.54 -16.05
C LEU A 19 9.44 -5.10 -15.23
N SER A 20 8.31 -5.82 -15.34
CA SER A 20 7.13 -5.66 -14.48
C SER A 20 7.39 -5.91 -12.99
N GLN A 21 8.42 -6.69 -12.62
CA GLN A 21 8.80 -6.94 -11.23
C GLN A 21 9.84 -5.95 -10.69
N ILE A 22 10.30 -5.02 -11.54
CA ILE A 22 11.22 -3.96 -11.14
C ILE A 22 10.37 -2.71 -10.98
N GLY A 23 10.30 -2.18 -9.76
CA GLY A 23 9.79 -0.83 -9.55
C GLY A 23 10.71 0.17 -10.27
N ILE A 24 10.25 0.73 -11.38
CA ILE A 24 10.95 1.81 -12.08
C ILE A 24 10.52 3.16 -11.45
N GLY A 25 11.19 3.55 -10.36
CA GLY A 25 11.03 4.86 -9.71
C GLY A 25 10.69 4.80 -8.22
N LYS A 26 10.90 5.92 -7.49
CA LYS A 26 10.62 6.05 -6.05
C LYS A 26 9.15 5.78 -5.69
N ASP A 27 8.25 5.88 -6.67
CA ASP A 27 6.81 5.74 -6.53
C ASP A 27 6.28 4.41 -7.08
N SER A 28 7.14 3.42 -7.33
CA SER A 28 6.73 2.15 -7.93
C SER A 28 6.88 0.99 -6.95
N SER A 29 5.74 0.42 -6.55
CA SER A 29 5.67 -0.87 -5.85
C SER A 29 5.47 -1.94 -6.93
N PRO A 30 6.45 -2.82 -7.21
CA PRO A 30 6.33 -3.74 -8.32
C PRO A 30 5.13 -4.69 -8.12
N PRO A 31 4.31 -4.94 -9.17
CA PRO A 31 3.24 -5.93 -9.12
C PRO A 31 3.81 -7.29 -8.69
N GLY A 32 3.40 -7.75 -7.51
CA GLY A 32 3.90 -8.96 -6.86
C GLY A 32 4.48 -8.76 -5.46
N THR A 33 4.71 -7.50 -5.02
CA THR A 33 5.02 -7.21 -3.61
C THR A 33 3.74 -7.14 -2.78
N GLU A 34 3.72 -7.77 -1.60
CA GLU A 34 2.56 -7.70 -0.70
C GLU A 34 2.29 -6.25 -0.26
N PRO A 35 1.02 -5.81 -0.20
CA PRO A 35 0.67 -4.48 0.29
C PRO A 35 1.09 -4.31 1.75
N GLY A 36 1.57 -3.11 2.12
CA GLY A 36 1.94 -2.78 3.49
C GLY A 36 0.74 -2.72 4.45
N TYR A 37 -0.46 -2.51 3.90
CA TYR A 37 -1.70 -2.44 4.67
C TYR A 37 -2.76 -3.41 4.16
N ARG A 38 -3.67 -3.77 5.06
CA ARG A 38 -4.85 -4.60 4.76
C ARG A 38 -6.13 -3.86 5.12
N ALA A 39 -7.26 -4.34 4.58
CA ALA A 39 -8.57 -3.87 4.97
C ALA A 39 -8.74 -3.86 6.51
N GLY A 40 -9.31 -2.78 7.03
CA GLY A 40 -9.48 -2.55 8.46
C GLY A 40 -8.29 -1.89 9.15
N ASP A 41 -7.16 -1.71 8.48
CA ASP A 41 -6.03 -0.99 9.08
C ASP A 41 -6.34 0.50 9.19
N ILE A 42 -6.09 1.05 10.39
CA ILE A 42 -6.10 2.48 10.64
C ILE A 42 -4.66 2.96 10.56
N ILE A 43 -4.40 3.93 9.68
CA ILE A 43 -3.08 4.48 9.40
C ILE A 43 -3.05 5.99 9.65
N ALA A 44 -1.87 6.51 10.00
CA ALA A 44 -1.66 7.91 10.32
C ALA A 44 -0.35 8.42 9.70
N ARG A 45 -0.33 9.73 9.41
CA ARG A 45 0.86 10.44 8.91
C ARG A 45 1.93 10.62 9.98
N ASP A 46 1.51 10.81 11.23
CA ASP A 46 2.37 10.98 12.39
C ASP A 46 1.78 10.31 13.64
N ARG A 47 2.50 10.35 14.75
CA ARG A 47 2.11 9.74 16.04
C ARG A 47 1.40 10.72 16.98
N GLY A 48 1.01 11.89 16.50
CA GLY A 48 0.30 12.90 17.28
C GLY A 48 -1.08 12.44 17.71
N ALA A 49 -1.58 12.97 18.83
CA ALA A 49 -2.91 12.67 19.34
C ALA A 49 -4.02 13.12 18.37
N ASP A 50 -3.78 14.20 17.63
CA ASP A 50 -4.70 14.81 16.66
C ASP A 50 -4.34 14.48 15.20
N ALA A 51 -3.49 13.48 14.98
CA ALA A 51 -3.10 13.07 13.64
C ALA A 51 -4.35 12.64 12.83
N VAL A 52 -4.43 13.10 11.58
CA VAL A 52 -5.46 12.63 10.65
C VAL A 52 -5.25 11.14 10.41
N GLN A 53 -6.29 10.36 10.65
CA GLN A 53 -6.31 8.92 10.49
C GLN A 53 -7.15 8.52 9.29
N LEU A 54 -6.63 7.57 8.52
CA LEU A 54 -7.33 6.94 7.42
C LEU A 54 -7.63 5.48 7.77
N LEU A 55 -8.79 5.00 7.37
CA LEU A 55 -9.15 3.59 7.32
C LEU A 55 -8.85 3.05 5.93
N VAL A 56 -8.13 1.93 5.87
CA VAL A 56 -7.97 1.17 4.63
C VAL A 56 -9.20 0.27 4.46
N LEU A 57 -9.93 0.47 3.38
CA LEU A 57 -11.14 -0.31 3.04
C LEU A 57 -10.79 -1.58 2.27
N TYR A 58 -9.90 -1.47 1.28
CA TYR A 58 -9.40 -2.57 0.47
C TYR A 58 -8.06 -2.21 -0.20
N TYR A 59 -7.41 -3.20 -0.80
CA TYR A 59 -6.31 -3.03 -1.73
C TYR A 59 -6.67 -3.72 -3.05
N ASP A 60 -6.58 -3.00 -4.17
CA ASP A 60 -6.72 -3.58 -5.51
C ASP A 60 -5.32 -3.85 -6.10
N PRO A 61 -4.88 -5.11 -6.19
CA PRO A 61 -3.58 -5.46 -6.76
C PRO A 61 -3.49 -5.22 -8.27
N LYS A 62 -4.60 -5.04 -8.98
CA LYS A 62 -4.61 -4.78 -10.43
C LYS A 62 -4.24 -3.33 -10.74
N THR A 63 -4.72 -2.39 -9.95
CA THR A 63 -4.44 -0.95 -10.10
C THR A 63 -3.31 -0.47 -9.18
N GLY A 64 -3.00 -1.24 -8.13
CA GLY A 64 -2.01 -0.85 -7.12
C GLY A 64 -2.53 0.26 -6.20
N GLU A 65 -3.83 0.30 -5.96
CA GLU A 65 -4.50 1.35 -5.19
C GLU A 65 -5.14 0.78 -3.93
N TYR A 66 -5.21 1.61 -2.90
CA TYR A 66 -6.03 1.39 -1.72
C TYR A 66 -7.31 2.21 -1.81
N GLY A 67 -8.43 1.61 -1.42
CA GLY A 67 -9.62 2.38 -1.05
C GLY A 67 -9.44 2.90 0.37
N THR A 68 -9.60 4.21 0.58
CA THR A 68 -9.40 4.85 1.89
C THR A 68 -10.55 5.76 2.28
N ASP A 69 -10.77 5.91 3.58
CA ASP A 69 -11.74 6.84 4.15
C ASP A 69 -11.16 7.52 5.40
N THR A 70 -11.58 8.74 5.69
CA THR A 70 -11.19 9.40 6.94
C THR A 70 -11.97 8.77 8.10
N ILE A 71 -11.25 8.41 9.17
CA ILE A 71 -11.84 7.74 10.33
C ILE A 71 -11.59 8.53 11.62
N ARG A 72 -12.58 8.56 12.50
CA ARG A 72 -12.52 9.23 13.80
C ARG A 72 -13.12 8.35 14.88
N ARG A 73 -12.60 8.49 16.10
CA ARG A 73 -13.15 7.80 17.25
C ARG A 73 -14.41 8.50 17.73
N SER A 74 -15.47 7.74 17.90
CA SER A 74 -16.76 8.21 18.41
C SER A 74 -16.72 8.35 19.94
N PHE A 75 -17.61 9.17 20.50
CA PHE A 75 -17.74 9.37 21.96
C PHE A 75 -18.12 8.09 22.73
N ASP A 76 -18.85 7.18 22.09
CA ASP A 76 -19.24 5.87 22.66
C ASP A 76 -18.13 4.81 22.54
N GLY A 77 -16.93 5.20 22.09
CA GLY A 77 -15.78 4.32 21.94
C GLY A 77 -15.74 3.55 20.62
N GLY A 78 -16.76 3.70 19.76
CA GLY A 78 -16.78 3.18 18.40
C GLY A 78 -15.92 3.99 17.42
N TRP A 79 -16.08 3.68 16.13
CA TRP A 79 -15.45 4.38 15.04
C TRP A 79 -16.49 4.85 14.03
N ASP A 80 -16.34 6.10 13.59
CA ASP A 80 -17.12 6.67 12.50
C ASP A 80 -16.20 7.05 11.34
N ARG A 81 -16.66 6.83 10.12
CA ARG A 81 -16.01 7.26 8.88
C ARG A 81 -16.89 8.21 8.08
N ASP A 82 -16.30 8.99 7.19
CA ASP A 82 -17.01 9.99 6.38
C ASP A 82 -17.85 9.36 5.25
N GLY A 83 -17.75 8.04 5.05
CA GLY A 83 -18.51 7.32 4.03
C GLY A 83 -17.93 7.48 2.63
N GLN A 84 -16.69 7.94 2.53
CA GLN A 84 -16.00 8.10 1.26
C GLN A 84 -15.23 6.82 0.90
N ASP A 85 -15.00 6.64 -0.39
CA ASP A 85 -14.08 5.62 -0.92
C ASP A 85 -13.13 6.34 -1.87
N ILE A 86 -12.04 6.86 -1.30
CA ILE A 86 -11.03 7.61 -2.04
C ILE A 86 -9.94 6.61 -2.46
N PRO A 87 -9.78 6.35 -3.78
CA PRO A 87 -8.68 5.54 -4.27
C PRO A 87 -7.37 6.31 -4.15
N VAL A 88 -6.36 5.70 -3.55
CA VAL A 88 -5.02 6.27 -3.38
C VAL A 88 -3.97 5.26 -3.80
N LEU A 89 -3.01 5.70 -4.62
CA LEU A 89 -1.89 4.87 -5.05
C LEU A 89 -1.11 4.34 -3.83
N ARG A 90 -0.79 3.05 -3.88
CA ARG A 90 -0.06 2.34 -2.83
C ARG A 90 1.22 3.05 -2.39
N SER A 91 2.06 3.41 -3.35
CA SER A 91 3.36 4.01 -3.09
C SER A 91 3.25 5.37 -2.40
N ALA A 92 2.23 6.16 -2.76
CA ALA A 92 1.94 7.43 -2.09
C ALA A 92 1.42 7.19 -0.67
N LEU A 93 0.46 6.28 -0.50
CA LEU A 93 -0.16 6.03 0.81
C LEU A 93 0.84 5.46 1.82
N GLU A 94 1.61 4.45 1.44
CA GLU A 94 2.61 3.82 2.31
C GLU A 94 3.74 4.78 2.70
N ARG A 95 4.07 5.74 1.82
CA ARG A 95 5.06 6.78 2.10
C ARG A 95 4.52 7.87 3.01
N ASP A 96 3.31 8.35 2.75
CA ASP A 96 2.75 9.53 3.40
C ASP A 96 2.04 9.19 4.72
N TYR A 97 1.63 7.93 4.92
CA TYR A 97 1.02 7.41 6.14
C TYR A 97 1.78 6.18 6.63
N PRO A 98 3.00 6.33 7.20
CA PRO A 98 3.85 5.19 7.54
C PRO A 98 3.48 4.51 8.87
N TYR A 99 2.56 5.08 9.64
CA TYR A 99 2.23 4.59 10.98
C TYR A 99 0.91 3.83 10.98
N LYS A 100 0.99 2.52 11.20
CA LYS A 100 -0.19 1.70 11.51
C LYS A 100 -0.56 1.88 12.99
N VAL A 101 -1.77 2.40 13.23
CA VAL A 101 -2.30 2.64 14.58
C VAL A 101 -2.90 1.36 15.15
N ARG A 102 -3.77 0.70 14.39
CA ARG A 102 -4.43 -0.57 14.77
C ARG A 102 -5.15 -1.18 13.57
N ASN A 103 -5.82 -2.30 13.80
CA ASN A 103 -6.76 -2.92 12.88
C ASN A 103 -8.15 -2.97 13.52
N VAL A 104 -9.20 -2.74 12.73
CA VAL A 104 -10.60 -2.80 13.12
C VAL A 104 -11.38 -3.61 12.09
N ASP A 105 -12.53 -4.16 12.51
CA ASP A 105 -13.48 -4.74 11.57
C ASP A 105 -14.23 -3.61 10.85
N VAL A 106 -14.04 -3.52 9.53
CA VAL A 106 -14.65 -2.48 8.68
C VAL A 106 -16.18 -2.50 8.77
N SER A 107 -16.78 -3.68 8.98
CA SER A 107 -18.24 -3.83 9.07
C SER A 107 -18.85 -3.20 10.33
N LEU A 108 -18.03 -2.97 11.36
CA LEU A 108 -18.44 -2.33 12.61
C LEU A 108 -18.22 -0.81 12.61
N VAL A 109 -17.58 -0.27 11.56
CA VAL A 109 -17.35 1.17 11.42
C VAL A 109 -18.60 1.84 10.85
N ARG A 110 -19.15 2.80 11.58
CA ARG A 110 -20.35 3.52 11.16
C ARG A 110 -20.02 4.58 10.13
N ILE A 111 -20.95 4.80 9.21
CA ILE A 111 -20.88 5.93 8.29
C ILE A 111 -21.65 7.09 8.91
N LYS A 112 -21.03 8.27 8.95
CA LYS A 112 -21.64 9.49 9.45
C LYS A 112 -22.25 10.33 8.33
#